data_AF-A0A4Y0BFN2-F1
#
_entry.id   AF-A0A4Y0BFN2-F1
#
_cell.length_a   1.000
_cell.length_b   1.000
_cell.length_c   1.000
_cell.angle_alpha   90.00
_cell.angle_beta   90.00
_cell.angle_gamma   90.00
#
_symmetry.space_group_name_H-M   'P 1'
#
loop_
_entity.id
_entity.type
_entity.pdbx_description
1 polymer ?
#
loop_
_entity_poly.entity_id
_entity_poly.type
_entity_poly.pdbx_seq_one_letter_code
_entity_poly.pdbx_strand_id
1 'polypeptide(L)'
;MLRVLPVNNRVGSSTFTGHNFQSDQTDSSWRVSNEDIIALKKTLIGVFNETFCKQLIEMEQKQSEKGFVVSFIRRIKQSIQFVPVK
;
A
#
# COMPACT_ATOMS: atom_id res chain seq x y z
N MET A 1 -52.06 -11.15 -42.82
CA MET A 1 -50.95 -10.17 -42.74
C MET A 1 -50.16 -10.45 -41.47
N LEU A 2 -48.97 -11.03 -41.58
CA LEU A 2 -48.10 -11.37 -40.46
C LEU A 2 -47.29 -10.13 -40.07
N ARG A 3 -47.38 -9.66 -38.81
CA ARG A 3 -46.54 -8.56 -38.30
C ARG A 3 -45.19 -9.13 -37.84
N VAL A 4 -44.12 -8.63 -38.41
CA VAL A 4 -42.74 -8.93 -38.03
C VAL A 4 -42.44 -8.24 -36.69
N LEU A 5 -42.02 -9.01 -35.68
CA LEU A 5 -41.53 -8.49 -34.40
C LEU A 5 -40.04 -8.14 -34.53
N PRO A 6 -39.57 -6.98 -34.01
CA PRO A 6 -38.15 -6.65 -34.01
C PRO A 6 -37.39 -7.57 -33.03
N VAL A 7 -36.37 -8.27 -33.54
CA VAL A 7 -35.36 -8.97 -32.73
C VAL A 7 -34.46 -7.91 -32.09
N ASN A 8 -34.53 -7.78 -30.76
CA ASN A 8 -33.70 -6.84 -30.02
C ASN A 8 -32.36 -7.51 -29.69
N ASN A 9 -31.36 -7.28 -30.54
CA ASN A 9 -30.00 -7.80 -30.37
C ASN A 9 -29.23 -6.93 -29.35
N ARG A 10 -29.41 -7.15 -28.05
CA ARG A 10 -28.61 -6.50 -27.00
C ARG A 10 -27.26 -7.22 -26.83
N VAL A 11 -26.33 -6.90 -27.71
CA VAL A 11 -24.90 -7.16 -27.50
C VAL A 11 -24.33 -5.99 -26.67
N GLY A 12 -23.84 -6.31 -25.48
CA GLY A 12 -22.76 -5.60 -24.79
C GLY A 12 -23.03 -4.19 -24.28
N SER A 13 -23.43 -4.06 -23.01
CA SER A 13 -22.87 -3.03 -22.15
C SER A 13 -23.00 -3.47 -20.69
N SER A 14 -21.98 -4.17 -20.20
CA SER A 14 -21.81 -4.41 -18.77
C SER A 14 -21.56 -3.07 -18.09
N THR A 15 -22.62 -2.40 -17.63
CA THR A 15 -22.51 -1.34 -16.65
C THR A 15 -22.05 -1.99 -15.35
N PHE A 16 -20.74 -1.90 -15.09
CA PHE A 16 -20.18 -2.10 -13.76
C PHE A 16 -20.87 -1.09 -12.84
N THR A 17 -21.91 -1.54 -12.14
CA THR A 17 -22.52 -0.81 -11.04
C THR A 17 -21.41 -0.60 -10.03
N GLY A 18 -20.88 0.63 -10.00
CA GLY A 18 -19.85 1.04 -9.07
C GLY A 18 -20.28 0.64 -7.67
N HIS A 19 -19.49 -0.23 -7.05
CA HIS A 19 -19.51 -0.37 -5.61
C HIS A 19 -19.39 1.03 -5.04
N ASN A 20 -20.46 1.50 -4.41
CA ASN A 20 -20.38 2.62 -3.47
C ASN A 20 -19.35 2.19 -2.42
N PHE A 21 -18.10 2.58 -2.62
CA PHE A 21 -17.15 2.76 -1.53
C PHE A 21 -17.75 3.90 -0.72
N GLN A 22 -18.68 3.54 0.15
CA GLN A 22 -19.04 4.36 1.28
C GLN A 22 -17.76 4.39 2.10
N SER A 23 -16.93 5.40 1.84
CA SER A 23 -15.89 5.81 2.75
C SER A 23 -16.63 6.23 4.00
N ASP A 24 -16.90 5.27 4.87
CA ASP A 24 -17.26 5.56 6.24
C ASP A 24 -16.13 6.44 6.73
N GLN A 25 -16.46 7.72 6.85
CA GLN A 25 -15.57 8.81 7.20
C GLN A 25 -15.26 8.58 8.68
N THR A 26 -14.46 7.57 8.97
CA THR A 26 -13.69 7.57 10.20
C THR A 26 -12.76 8.75 10.02
N ASP A 27 -13.18 9.89 10.56
CA ASP A 27 -12.43 11.13 10.72
C ASP A 27 -11.22 10.92 11.64
N SER A 28 -10.44 9.86 11.42
CA SER A 28 -9.02 9.86 11.75
C SER A 28 -8.31 10.76 10.75
N SER A 29 -8.68 12.05 10.73
CA SER A 29 -7.88 13.11 10.12
C SER A 29 -6.65 13.29 10.99
N TRP A 30 -5.74 12.32 10.96
CA TRP A 30 -4.39 12.51 11.46
C TRP A 30 -3.80 13.65 10.63
N ARG A 31 -3.76 14.84 11.22
CA ARG A 31 -3.12 16.00 10.64
C ARG A 31 -1.62 15.79 10.69
N VAL A 32 -1.12 14.96 9.79
CA VAL A 32 0.31 14.73 9.60
C VAL A 32 0.84 15.85 8.72
N SER A 33 1.71 16.69 9.28
CA SER A 33 2.39 17.73 8.52
C SER A 33 3.53 17.14 7.69
N ASN A 34 3.97 17.86 6.64
CA ASN A 34 5.16 17.47 5.88
C ASN A 34 6.41 17.40 6.78
N GLU A 35 6.50 18.26 7.80
CA GLU A 35 7.61 18.23 8.75
C GLU A 35 7.61 16.94 9.59
N ASP A 36 6.43 16.46 10.00
CA ASP A 36 6.30 15.17 10.71
C ASP A 36 6.79 14.01 9.83
N ILE A 37 6.46 14.04 8.53
CA ILE A 37 6.90 13.05 7.56
C ILE A 37 8.42 13.09 7.37
N ILE A 38 9.00 14.29 7.26
CA ILE A 38 10.44 14.49 7.11
C ILE A 38 11.18 14.04 8.38
N ALA A 39 10.67 14.38 9.56
CA ALA A 39 11.21 13.96 10.84
C ALA A 39 11.17 12.43 10.98
N LEU A 40 10.01 11.81 10.68
CA LEU A 40 9.87 10.35 10.68
C LEU A 40 10.86 9.70 9.71
N LYS A 41 11.00 10.23 8.51
CA LYS A 41 11.96 9.73 7.51
C LYS A 41 13.39 9.77 8.04
N LYS A 42 13.81 10.89 8.64
CA LYS A 42 15.15 11.04 9.24
C LYS A 42 15.35 10.03 10.38
N THR A 43 14.38 9.88 11.26
CA THR A 43 14.43 8.91 12.36
C THR A 43 14.54 7.47 11.85
N LEU A 44 13.72 7.08 10.87
CA LEU A 44 13.78 5.74 10.29
C LEU A 44 15.13 5.45 9.63
N ILE A 45 15.73 6.41 8.92
CA ILE A 45 17.07 6.26 8.34
C ILE A 45 18.14 6.13 9.44
N GLY A 46 18.02 6.90 10.52
CA GLY A 46 18.97 6.83 11.65
C GLY A 46 18.92 5.49 12.39
N VAL A 47 17.72 4.96 12.63
CA VAL A 47 17.51 3.67 13.30
C VAL A 47 17.88 2.51 12.38
N PHE A 48 17.35 2.48 11.16
CA PHE A 48 17.61 1.42 10.17
C PHE A 48 18.84 1.73 9.30
N ASN A 49 19.95 2.01 9.97
CA ASN A 49 21.24 2.17 9.29
C ASN A 49 21.78 0.81 8.81
N GLU A 50 22.81 0.86 7.97
CA GLU A 50 23.40 -0.32 7.33
C GLU A 50 23.88 -1.36 8.35
N THR A 51 24.57 -0.93 9.40
CA THR A 51 25.13 -1.82 10.43
C THR A 51 24.03 -2.54 11.19
N PHE A 52 23.03 -1.81 11.68
CA PHE A 52 21.89 -2.39 12.40
C PHE A 52 21.13 -3.39 11.53
N CYS A 53 20.88 -3.05 10.26
CA CYS A 53 20.17 -3.95 9.35
C CYS A 53 20.94 -5.25 9.10
N LYS A 54 22.27 -5.18 8.94
CA LYS A 54 23.11 -6.39 8.79
C LYS A 54 23.07 -7.27 10.04
N GLN A 55 23.21 -6.67 11.22
CA GLN A 55 23.11 -7.38 12.50
C GLN A 55 21.74 -8.05 12.70
N LEU A 56 20.67 -7.35 12.32
CA LEU A 56 19.30 -7.86 12.42
C LEU A 56 19.11 -9.09 11.50
N ILE A 57 19.66 -9.04 10.28
CA ILE A 57 19.62 -10.16 9.33
C ILE A 57 20.47 -11.34 9.84
N GLU A 58 21.66 -11.08 10.36
CA GLU A 58 22.53 -12.13 10.93
C GLU A 58 21.88 -12.81 12.15
N MET A 59 21.14 -12.06 12.97
CA MET A 59 20.39 -12.62 14.08
C MET A 59 19.25 -13.51 13.61
N GLU A 60 18.53 -13.12 12.56
CA GLU A 60 17.47 -13.95 11.95
C GLU A 60 18.04 -15.24 11.34
N GLN A 61 19.24 -15.22 10.77
CA GLN A 61 19.84 -16.43 10.19
C GLN A 61 20.03 -17.58 11.20
N LYS A 62 20.09 -17.26 12.50
CA LYS A 62 20.19 -18.22 13.60
C LYS A 62 18.82 -18.80 14.01
N GLN A 63 17.71 -18.26 13.50
CA GLN A 63 16.36 -18.72 13.80
C GLN A 63 15.87 -19.74 12.78
N SER A 64 14.88 -20.55 13.19
CA SER A 64 14.24 -21.56 12.35
C SER A 64 13.36 -20.93 11.26
N GLU A 65 12.65 -19.84 11.60
CA GLU A 65 11.88 -19.05 10.63
C GLU A 65 12.74 -17.90 10.11
N LYS A 66 12.86 -17.82 8.79
CA LYS A 66 13.73 -16.86 8.09
C LYS A 66 12.92 -16.04 7.09
N GLY A 67 13.39 -14.82 6.81
CA GLY A 67 12.86 -13.96 5.75
C GLY A 67 11.86 -12.92 6.22
N PHE A 68 11.43 -12.94 7.48
CA PHE A 68 10.62 -11.86 8.07
C PHE A 68 11.44 -10.57 8.15
N VAL A 69 12.64 -10.61 8.72
CA VAL A 69 13.52 -9.45 8.90
C VAL A 69 13.89 -8.86 7.55
N VAL A 70 14.26 -9.68 6.58
CA VAL A 70 14.55 -9.22 5.21
C VAL A 70 13.32 -8.53 4.58
N SER A 71 12.14 -9.12 4.73
CA SER A 71 10.88 -8.55 4.22
C SER A 71 10.50 -7.25 4.93
N PHE A 72 10.74 -7.17 6.23
CA PHE A 72 10.48 -6.01 7.06
C PHE A 72 11.39 -4.85 6.68
N ILE A 73 12.71 -5.09 6.58
CA ILE A 73 13.69 -4.08 6.13
C ILE A 73 13.32 -3.57 4.74
N ARG A 74 12.94 -4.47 3.81
CA ARG A 74 12.47 -4.08 2.48
C ARG A 74 11.25 -3.15 2.55
N ARG A 75 10.28 -3.47 3.40
CA ARG A 75 9.07 -2.65 3.57
C ARG A 75 9.38 -1.27 4.16
N ILE A 76 10.24 -1.18 5.17
CA ILE A 76 10.70 0.10 5.72
C ILE A 76 11.43 0.93 4.66
N LYS A 77 12.33 0.31 3.89
CA LYS A 77 13.05 0.98 2.80
C LYS A 77 12.09 1.53 1.75
N GLN A 78 11.09 0.76 1.33
CA GLN A 78 10.06 1.21 0.39
C GLN A 78 9.25 2.37 0.97
N SER A 79 8.84 2.27 2.24
CA SER A 79 8.14 3.36 2.93
C SER A 79 8.94 4.65 2.88
N ILE A 80 10.25 4.61 3.12
CA ILE A 80 11.15 5.78 3.10
C ILE A 80 11.37 6.34 1.68
N GLN A 81 11.55 5.46 0.69
CA GLN A 81 11.92 5.83 -0.68
C GLN A 81 10.76 6.40 -1.47
N PHE A 82 9.55 5.91 -1.23
CA PHE A 82 8.36 6.29 -1.99
C PHE A 82 7.43 7.23 -1.21
N VAL A 83 7.88 7.81 -0.09
CA VAL A 83 7.16 8.93 0.53
C VAL A 83 7.07 10.07 -0.48
N PRO A 84 5.87 10.56 -0.80
CA PRO A 84 5.70 11.78 -1.57
C PRO A 84 6.26 12.95 -0.75
N VAL A 85 7.42 13.46 -1.15
CA VAL A 85 7.94 14.74 -0.65
C VAL A 85 7.38 15.79 -1.60
N LYS A 86 6.35 16.52 -1.16
CA LYS A 86 5.81 17.69 -1.86
C LYS A 86 6.59 18.93 -1.46
#